data_AF-A0AAV1BZZ6-F1
#
_entry.id   AF-A0AAV1BZZ6-F1
#
_cell.length_a   1.000
_cell.length_b   1.000
_cell.length_c   1.000
_cell.angle_alpha   90.00
_cell.angle_beta   90.00
_cell.angle_gamma   90.00
#
_symmetry.space_group_name_H-M   'P 1'
#
loop_
_entity.id
_entity.type
_entity.pdbx_description
1 polymer ?
#
loop_
_entity_poly.entity_id
_entity_poly.type
_entity_poly.pdbx_seq_one_letter_code
_entity_poly.pdbx_strand_id
1 'polypeptide(L)'
;MADQKPEVENGEDVKVHVFSSATELLGKLQEKWSSVKPQPYPAMYSSVFAGIILDPAMMVIPMDDHMVHRGHGVFDTSIILDGHLYELDVHLNRFLRSASKARIVPPFPQSKLRSILIQLSAASQCRKGTLRYWLSAGPGDFLLSPAGCPKSAFYAVVIDEDFAQCKEGVKVITSTIPMKTPLFANMKNVNYLPNVLSKMEAEDQGAFASIWVDEEGYIAEGPNVNVGFITHDKELILPLFDKILRGCTAARLLELAPKLVEQGRLKSVRTDNLTVAEAKGAAEMMYIGSTLPVLPIIAWDDKLIGDGKVGELTMALSDLLWEDMVAGPETQRIPVPYA
;
A
#
# COMPACT_ATOMS: atom_id res chain seq x y z
N MET A 1 18.97 18.47 26.49
CA MET A 1 18.37 19.50 27.36
C MET A 1 17.63 20.50 26.50
N ALA A 2 16.33 20.28 26.35
CA ALA A 2 15.28 21.27 26.10
C ALA A 2 13.99 20.47 26.33
N ASP A 3 13.64 20.37 27.61
CA ASP A 3 12.55 19.57 28.15
C ASP A 3 11.26 20.40 28.01
N GLN A 4 10.58 20.29 26.86
CA GLN A 4 9.24 20.86 26.70
C GLN A 4 8.24 19.90 27.35
N LYS A 5 7.97 20.13 28.64
CA LYS A 5 6.76 19.62 29.28
C LYS A 5 5.54 20.18 28.55
N PRO A 6 4.49 19.38 28.29
CA PRO A 6 3.20 19.94 27.93
C PRO A 6 2.68 20.72 29.13
N GLU A 7 2.48 22.02 28.97
CA GLU A 7 1.65 22.81 29.87
C GLU A 7 0.24 22.22 29.78
N VAL A 8 -0.16 21.49 30.84
CA VAL A 8 -1.55 21.15 31.07
C VAL A 8 -2.23 22.46 31.45
N GLU A 9 -2.83 23.13 30.47
CA GLU A 9 -3.67 24.28 30.71
C GLU A 9 -4.75 23.89 31.74
N ASN A 10 -4.77 24.63 32.85
CA ASN A 10 -5.78 24.51 33.89
C ASN A 10 -7.17 24.65 33.26
N GLY A 11 -8.10 23.78 33.64
CA GLY A 11 -9.43 23.67 33.06
C GLY A 11 -10.24 24.97 33.10
N GLU A 12 -10.15 25.76 32.03
CA GLU A 12 -11.21 26.68 31.63
C GLU A 12 -12.40 25.86 31.12
N ASP A 13 -13.63 26.32 31.39
CA ASP A 13 -14.85 25.71 30.83
C ASP A 13 -14.83 25.83 29.30
N VAL A 14 -14.28 24.82 28.63
CA VAL A 14 -14.24 24.75 27.16
C VAL A 14 -15.66 24.55 26.65
N LYS A 15 -16.29 25.64 26.21
CA LYS A 15 -17.56 25.57 25.48
C LYS A 15 -17.31 25.04 24.07
N VAL A 16 -17.80 23.83 23.79
CA VAL A 16 -17.76 23.23 22.46
C VAL A 16 -18.78 23.92 21.55
N HIS A 17 -18.32 24.44 20.41
CA HIS A 17 -19.19 25.08 19.42
C HIS A 17 -20.14 24.07 18.76
N VAL A 18 -21.42 24.43 18.64
CA VAL A 18 -22.44 23.62 17.96
C VAL A 18 -22.72 24.24 16.59
N PHE A 19 -22.36 23.52 15.54
CA PHE A 19 -22.70 23.91 14.17
C PHE A 19 -24.16 23.57 13.87
N SER A 20 -24.97 24.58 13.55
CA SER A 20 -26.36 24.40 13.10
C SER A 20 -26.55 24.65 11.60
N SER A 21 -25.48 25.00 10.89
CA SER A 21 -25.50 25.33 9.45
C SER A 21 -24.47 24.50 8.68
N ALA A 22 -24.92 23.79 7.65
CA ALA A 22 -24.04 23.06 6.75
C ALA A 22 -23.08 23.99 5.99
N THR A 23 -23.52 25.21 5.66
CA THR A 23 -22.70 26.21 4.97
C THR A 23 -21.56 26.71 5.85
N GLU A 24 -21.82 26.92 7.15
CA GLU A 24 -20.77 27.33 8.10
C GLU A 24 -19.70 26.23 8.23
N LEU A 25 -20.13 24.97 8.35
CA LEU A 25 -19.22 23.84 8.44
C LEU A 25 -18.41 23.66 7.15
N LEU A 26 -19.04 23.76 5.98
CA LEU A 26 -18.36 23.68 4.69
C LEU A 26 -17.31 24.77 4.53
N GLY A 27 -17.62 26.01 4.92
CA GLY A 27 -16.67 27.12 4.89
C GLY A 27 -15.41 26.82 5.71
N LYS A 28 -15.56 26.26 6.91
CA LYS A 28 -14.42 25.85 7.75
C LYS A 28 -13.61 24.71 7.14
N LEU A 29 -14.26 23.73 6.51
CA LEU A 29 -13.56 22.64 5.83
C LEU A 29 -12.74 23.17 4.64
N GLN A 30 -13.33 24.04 3.83
CA GLN A 30 -12.64 24.67 2.70
C GLN A 30 -11.48 25.57 3.14
N GLU A 31 -11.65 26.33 4.22
CA GLU A 31 -10.57 27.14 4.80
C GLU A 31 -9.38 26.26 5.22
N LYS A 32 -9.64 25.16 5.94
CA LYS A 32 -8.59 24.20 6.31
C LYS A 32 -7.84 23.71 5.08
N TRP A 33 -8.56 23.25 4.05
CA TRP A 33 -7.93 22.73 2.84
C TRP A 33 -7.17 23.79 2.04
N SER A 34 -7.64 25.04 2.01
CA SER A 34 -6.94 26.13 1.31
C SER A 34 -5.52 26.39 1.84
N SER A 35 -5.25 26.04 3.10
CA SER A 35 -3.94 26.18 3.73
C SER A 35 -2.95 25.05 3.39
N VAL A 36 -3.42 23.91 2.88
CA VAL A 36 -2.61 22.74 2.55
C VAL A 36 -1.89 22.98 1.21
N LYS A 37 -0.55 22.89 1.20
CA LYS A 37 0.27 23.01 -0.02
C LYS A 37 1.39 21.96 -0.01
N PRO A 38 1.58 21.17 -1.08
CA PRO A 38 0.73 21.08 -2.29
C PRO A 38 -0.67 20.50 -1.98
N GLN A 39 -1.58 20.50 -2.96
CA GLN A 39 -2.90 19.83 -2.86
C GLN A 39 -2.79 18.43 -3.45
N PRO A 40 -2.57 17.38 -2.65
CA PRO A 40 -2.14 16.08 -3.19
C PRO A 40 -3.31 15.20 -3.67
N TYR A 41 -4.56 15.62 -3.46
CA TYR A 41 -5.75 14.80 -3.75
C TYR A 41 -6.60 15.45 -4.85
N PRO A 42 -6.26 15.25 -6.13
CA PRO A 42 -6.97 15.88 -7.24
C PRO A 42 -8.39 15.35 -7.46
N ALA A 43 -8.69 14.10 -7.08
CA ALA A 43 -10.02 13.54 -7.22
C ALA A 43 -10.30 12.36 -6.28
N MET A 44 -11.54 12.25 -5.81
CA MET A 44 -12.07 11.10 -5.07
C MET A 44 -13.38 10.63 -5.70
N TYR A 45 -13.63 9.33 -5.74
CA TYR A 45 -14.96 8.77 -5.99
C TYR A 45 -15.57 8.27 -4.67
N SER A 46 -16.88 8.46 -4.51
CA SER A 46 -17.66 7.87 -3.43
C SER A 46 -18.96 7.28 -3.97
N SER A 47 -19.21 6.00 -3.67
CA SER A 47 -20.48 5.35 -4.03
C SER A 47 -21.65 5.84 -3.19
N VAL A 48 -21.39 6.47 -2.04
CA VAL A 48 -22.42 7.08 -1.18
C VAL A 48 -23.03 8.29 -1.89
N PHE A 49 -22.19 9.11 -2.52
CA PHE A 49 -22.62 10.26 -3.33
C PHE A 49 -22.86 9.89 -4.80
N ALA A 50 -22.46 8.69 -5.22
CA ALA A 50 -22.50 8.20 -6.59
C ALA A 50 -21.77 9.11 -7.59
N GLY A 51 -20.64 9.71 -7.21
CA GLY A 51 -19.95 10.72 -8.01
C GLY A 51 -18.45 10.86 -7.74
N ILE A 52 -17.78 11.57 -8.67
CA ILE A 52 -16.40 12.04 -8.53
C ILE A 52 -16.44 13.44 -7.89
N ILE A 53 -15.56 13.64 -6.92
CA ILE A 53 -15.44 14.81 -6.07
C ILE A 53 -14.06 15.39 -6.31
N LEU A 54 -14.00 16.67 -6.69
CA LEU A 54 -12.76 17.40 -6.96
C LEU A 54 -12.40 18.38 -5.84
N ASP A 55 -13.35 18.72 -4.97
CA ASP A 55 -13.10 19.55 -3.78
C ASP A 55 -12.61 18.66 -2.63
N PRO A 56 -11.34 18.79 -2.17
CA PRO A 56 -10.82 18.02 -1.04
C PRO A 56 -11.63 18.18 0.25
N ALA A 57 -12.32 19.31 0.44
CA ALA A 57 -13.21 19.51 1.59
C ALA A 57 -14.38 18.53 1.63
N MET A 58 -14.77 18.00 0.46
CA MET A 58 -15.87 17.06 0.29
C MET A 58 -15.41 15.60 0.19
N MET A 59 -14.11 15.35 0.33
CA MET A 59 -13.54 13.99 0.36
C MET A 59 -13.73 13.35 1.74
N VAL A 60 -15.00 13.07 2.08
CA VAL A 60 -15.41 12.59 3.41
C VAL A 60 -15.85 11.12 3.38
N ILE A 61 -15.67 10.45 4.53
CA ILE A 61 -16.20 9.11 4.80
C ILE A 61 -17.16 9.24 6.00
N PRO A 62 -18.37 8.65 5.93
CA PRO A 62 -19.30 8.66 7.06
C PRO A 62 -18.70 8.01 8.31
N MET A 63 -18.93 8.58 9.49
CA MET A 63 -18.38 8.04 10.75
C MET A 63 -19.01 6.69 11.14
N ASP A 64 -20.24 6.46 10.72
CA ASP A 64 -21.00 5.21 10.88
C ASP A 64 -20.65 4.14 9.82
N ASP A 65 -19.68 4.42 8.94
CA ASP A 65 -19.14 3.42 8.02
C ASP A 65 -18.28 2.41 8.80
N HIS A 66 -18.63 1.12 8.71
CA HIS A 66 -17.98 0.06 9.49
C HIS A 66 -16.47 -0.09 9.22
N MET A 67 -15.97 0.41 8.08
CA MET A 67 -14.53 0.48 7.84
C MET A 67 -13.83 1.40 8.87
N VAL A 68 -14.48 2.48 9.29
CA VAL A 68 -13.92 3.52 10.17
C VAL A 68 -13.85 3.04 11.62
N HIS A 69 -14.95 2.49 12.16
CA HIS A 69 -15.06 2.17 13.59
C HIS A 69 -15.00 0.67 13.91
N ARG A 70 -14.91 -0.21 12.90
CA ARG A 70 -14.70 -1.66 13.07
C ARG A 70 -13.54 -2.23 12.26
N GLY A 71 -12.98 -1.47 11.32
CA GLY A 71 -11.96 -2.01 10.39
C GLY A 71 -12.54 -3.02 9.40
N HIS A 72 -13.87 -3.06 9.19
CA HIS A 72 -14.53 -3.97 8.25
C HIS A 72 -14.46 -3.42 6.82
N GLY A 73 -13.23 -3.39 6.28
CA GLY A 73 -12.96 -2.92 4.93
C GLY A 73 -11.70 -3.52 4.32
N VAL A 74 -11.64 -3.47 3.00
CA VAL A 74 -10.48 -3.87 2.19
C VAL A 74 -10.05 -2.74 1.27
N PHE A 75 -8.79 -2.76 0.84
CA PHE A 75 -8.27 -1.75 -0.05
C PHE A 75 -7.24 -2.31 -1.03
N ASP A 76 -7.02 -1.61 -2.13
CA ASP A 76 -5.89 -1.86 -3.02
C ASP A 76 -5.37 -0.54 -3.59
N THR A 77 -4.24 -0.60 -4.30
CA THR A 77 -3.57 0.57 -4.88
C THR A 77 -2.94 0.17 -6.19
N SER A 78 -3.30 0.89 -7.26
CA SER A 78 -2.68 0.79 -8.57
C SER A 78 -1.85 2.03 -8.85
N ILE A 79 -0.86 1.90 -9.72
CA ILE A 79 0.03 3.01 -10.09
C ILE A 79 -0.53 3.73 -11.32
N ILE A 80 -0.45 5.06 -11.31
CA ILE A 80 -0.59 5.90 -12.49
C ILE A 80 0.83 6.30 -12.91
N LEU A 81 1.25 5.95 -14.12
CA LEU A 81 2.54 6.34 -14.66
C LEU A 81 2.41 6.61 -16.17
N ASP A 82 2.93 7.76 -16.61
CA ASP A 82 2.86 8.23 -18.00
C ASP A 82 1.43 8.14 -18.57
N GLY A 83 0.45 8.49 -17.75
CA GLY A 83 -0.96 8.45 -18.12
C GLY A 83 -1.59 7.05 -18.25
N HIS A 84 -0.92 6.00 -17.77
CA HIS A 84 -1.44 4.64 -17.77
C HIS A 84 -1.67 4.14 -16.34
N LEU A 85 -2.71 3.33 -16.16
CA LEU A 85 -2.91 2.54 -14.96
C LEU A 85 -2.17 1.21 -15.11
N TYR A 86 -1.15 0.99 -14.30
CA TYR A 86 -0.35 -0.24 -14.31
C TYR A 86 -0.99 -1.34 -13.47
N GLU A 87 -1.10 -2.54 -14.04
CA GLU A 87 -1.65 -3.77 -13.47
C GLU A 87 -3.06 -3.62 -12.84
N LEU A 88 -3.87 -2.66 -13.28
CA LEU A 88 -5.19 -2.37 -12.68
C LEU A 88 -6.06 -3.63 -12.54
N ASP A 89 -6.13 -4.45 -13.59
CA ASP A 89 -6.97 -5.65 -13.59
C ASP A 89 -6.42 -6.72 -12.62
N VAL A 90 -5.09 -6.82 -12.46
CA VAL A 90 -4.44 -7.71 -11.47
C VAL A 90 -4.76 -7.26 -10.04
N HIS A 91 -4.61 -5.97 -9.77
CA HIS A 91 -4.95 -5.36 -8.49
C HIS A 91 -6.45 -5.48 -8.18
N LEU A 92 -7.33 -5.22 -9.15
CA LEU A 92 -8.77 -5.33 -8.97
C LEU A 92 -9.21 -6.78 -8.68
N ASN A 93 -8.57 -7.76 -9.32
CA ASN A 93 -8.79 -9.17 -9.00
C ASN A 93 -8.39 -9.50 -7.55
N ARG A 94 -7.24 -8.99 -7.07
CA ARG A 94 -6.82 -9.17 -5.67
C ARG A 94 -7.73 -8.46 -4.68
N PHE A 95 -8.18 -7.26 -5.02
CA PHE A 95 -9.12 -6.47 -4.25
C PHE A 95 -10.43 -7.22 -4.03
N LEU A 96 -11.01 -7.80 -5.08
CA LEU A 96 -12.25 -8.58 -4.99
C LEU A 96 -12.08 -9.91 -4.25
N ARG A 97 -10.92 -10.58 -4.39
CA ARG A 97 -10.59 -11.73 -3.53
C ARG A 97 -10.51 -11.33 -2.06
N SER A 98 -9.92 -10.18 -1.75
CA SER A 98 -9.85 -9.65 -0.39
C SER A 98 -11.25 -9.34 0.14
N ALA A 99 -12.12 -8.70 -0.65
CA ALA A 99 -13.50 -8.42 -0.29
C ALA A 99 -14.30 -9.70 0.00
N SER A 100 -14.12 -10.74 -0.83
CA SER A 100 -14.75 -12.06 -0.62
C SER A 100 -14.32 -12.69 0.71
N LYS A 101 -13.01 -12.68 1.03
CA LYS A 101 -12.51 -13.15 2.35
C LYS A 101 -13.07 -12.34 3.51
N ALA A 102 -13.23 -11.02 3.33
CA ALA A 102 -13.84 -10.12 4.30
C ALA A 102 -15.39 -10.23 4.37
N ARG A 103 -16.01 -11.06 3.52
CA ARG A 103 -17.47 -11.16 3.37
C ARG A 103 -18.15 -9.84 3.02
N ILE A 104 -17.47 -9.01 2.22
CA ILE A 104 -18.02 -7.75 1.68
C ILE A 104 -18.45 -8.01 0.24
N VAL A 105 -19.76 -7.89 -0.01
CA VAL A 105 -20.31 -7.94 -1.37
C VAL A 105 -20.12 -6.56 -2.01
N PRO A 106 -19.39 -6.42 -3.14
CA PRO A 106 -19.19 -5.12 -3.77
C PRO A 106 -20.53 -4.49 -4.24
N PRO A 107 -20.68 -3.16 -4.18
CA PRO A 107 -21.91 -2.48 -4.60
C PRO A 107 -22.10 -2.47 -6.13
N PHE A 108 -21.06 -2.84 -6.87
CA PHE A 108 -21.02 -2.85 -8.34
C PHE A 108 -20.25 -4.07 -8.86
N PRO A 109 -20.56 -4.56 -10.07
CA PRO A 109 -19.75 -5.59 -10.71
C PRO A 109 -18.34 -5.08 -11.04
N GLN A 110 -17.39 -6.01 -11.19
CA GLN A 110 -15.98 -5.71 -11.48
C GLN A 110 -15.79 -4.75 -12.66
N SER A 111 -16.53 -4.94 -13.76
CA SER A 111 -16.47 -4.09 -14.94
C SER A 111 -16.84 -2.63 -14.65
N LYS A 112 -17.82 -2.41 -13.77
CA LYS A 112 -18.23 -1.06 -13.36
C LYS A 112 -17.23 -0.43 -12.40
N LEU A 113 -16.66 -1.20 -11.45
CA LEU A 113 -15.57 -0.73 -10.59
C LEU A 113 -14.37 -0.29 -11.42
N ARG A 114 -13.94 -1.12 -12.38
CA ARG A 114 -12.88 -0.80 -13.33
C ARG A 114 -13.16 0.49 -14.10
N SER A 115 -14.37 0.65 -14.62
CA SER A 115 -14.77 1.85 -15.35
C SER A 115 -14.76 3.10 -14.47
N ILE A 116 -15.22 3.01 -13.22
CA ILE A 116 -15.17 4.11 -12.25
C ILE A 116 -13.72 4.53 -12.00
N LEU A 117 -12.83 3.57 -11.76
CA LEU A 117 -11.41 3.82 -11.49
C LEU A 117 -10.71 4.53 -12.67
N ILE A 118 -10.99 4.12 -13.91
CA ILE A 118 -10.45 4.78 -15.11
C ILE A 118 -10.99 6.20 -15.27
N GLN A 119 -12.30 6.40 -15.09
CA GLN A 119 -12.92 7.74 -15.18
C GLN A 119 -12.42 8.67 -14.09
N LEU A 120 -12.22 8.15 -12.87
CA LEU A 120 -11.65 8.89 -11.75
C LEU A 120 -10.22 9.35 -12.08
N SER A 121 -9.36 8.45 -12.59
CA SER A 121 -8.02 8.83 -13.05
C SER A 121 -8.07 9.92 -14.14
N ALA A 122 -8.95 9.80 -15.12
CA ALA A 122 -9.10 10.81 -16.17
C ALA A 122 -9.51 12.18 -15.60
N ALA A 123 -10.52 12.21 -14.72
CA ALA A 123 -11.00 13.43 -14.07
C ALA A 123 -9.94 14.11 -13.19
N SER A 124 -9.04 13.33 -12.59
CA SER A 124 -7.96 13.85 -11.74
C SER A 124 -6.88 14.61 -12.51
N GLN A 125 -6.76 14.38 -13.82
CA GLN A 125 -5.66 14.87 -14.67
C GLN A 125 -4.24 14.48 -14.19
N CYS A 126 -4.11 13.68 -13.14
CA CYS A 126 -2.84 13.16 -12.65
C CYS A 126 -2.27 12.16 -13.66
N ARG A 127 -1.03 12.38 -14.13
CA ARG A 127 -0.32 11.47 -15.06
C ARG A 127 0.70 10.58 -14.38
N LYS A 128 1.06 10.90 -13.14
CA LYS A 128 2.03 10.20 -12.32
C LYS A 128 1.59 10.28 -10.87
N GLY A 129 1.34 9.14 -10.24
CA GLY A 129 0.82 9.07 -8.88
C GLY A 129 0.22 7.71 -8.56
N THR A 130 -0.69 7.68 -7.59
CA THR A 130 -1.35 6.44 -7.18
C THR A 130 -2.87 6.54 -7.24
N LEU A 131 -3.51 5.42 -7.55
CA LEU A 131 -4.95 5.26 -7.47
C LEU A 131 -5.25 4.24 -6.36
N ARG A 132 -5.71 4.73 -5.22
CA ARG A 132 -6.04 3.90 -4.06
C ARG A 132 -7.56 3.79 -3.89
N TYR A 133 -8.05 2.61 -3.56
CA TYR A 133 -9.48 2.36 -3.46
C TYR A 133 -9.84 1.35 -2.39
N TRP A 134 -11.04 1.51 -1.82
CA TRP A 134 -11.55 0.80 -0.67
C TRP A 134 -12.94 0.23 -0.93
N LEU A 135 -13.20 -0.94 -0.37
CA LEU A 135 -14.53 -1.51 -0.19
C LEU A 135 -14.80 -1.63 1.30
N SER A 136 -15.90 -1.06 1.74
CA SER A 136 -16.39 -1.16 3.11
C SER A 136 -17.67 -1.98 3.17
N ALA A 137 -17.94 -2.62 4.31
CA ALA A 137 -19.27 -3.12 4.66
C ALA A 137 -20.36 -2.03 4.60
N GLY A 138 -19.97 -0.76 4.75
CA GLY A 138 -20.78 0.43 4.50
C GLY A 138 -21.26 1.15 5.76
N PRO A 139 -21.91 2.31 5.60
CA PRO A 139 -22.59 3.04 6.68
C PRO A 139 -23.76 2.23 7.24
N GLY A 140 -24.14 2.48 8.50
CA GLY A 140 -25.16 1.70 9.20
C GLY A 140 -25.27 2.10 10.66
N ASP A 141 -25.25 1.10 11.55
CA ASP A 141 -25.22 1.30 12.99
C ASP A 141 -23.82 1.09 13.58
N PHE A 142 -23.64 1.42 14.86
CA PHE A 142 -22.37 1.22 15.56
C PHE A 142 -22.24 -0.17 16.21
N LEU A 143 -23.02 -1.17 15.81
CA LEU A 143 -22.90 -2.53 16.36
C LEU A 143 -21.68 -3.23 15.75
N LEU A 144 -21.42 -4.46 16.19
CA LEU A 144 -20.35 -5.30 15.63
C LEU A 144 -20.77 -5.96 14.31
N SER A 145 -22.05 -6.31 14.18
CA SER A 145 -22.56 -7.00 13.00
C SER A 145 -22.81 -5.99 11.86
N PRO A 146 -22.39 -6.28 10.62
CA PRO A 146 -22.69 -5.44 9.47
C PRO A 146 -24.14 -5.61 8.98
N ALA A 147 -24.99 -6.37 9.69
CA ALA A 147 -26.38 -6.57 9.30
C ALA A 147 -27.20 -5.26 9.30
N GLY A 148 -26.77 -4.26 10.07
CA GLY A 148 -27.34 -2.91 10.06
C GLY A 148 -26.85 -2.03 8.89
N CYS A 149 -25.86 -2.48 8.11
CA CYS A 149 -25.38 -1.77 6.93
C CYS A 149 -26.27 -2.12 5.72
N PRO A 150 -27.10 -1.21 5.19
CA PRO A 150 -28.01 -1.54 4.09
C PRO A 150 -27.27 -1.85 2.79
N LYS A 151 -26.08 -1.29 2.58
CA LYS A 151 -25.26 -1.49 1.38
C LYS A 151 -23.79 -1.22 1.66
N SER A 152 -22.92 -2.02 1.04
CA SER A 152 -21.48 -1.76 1.00
C SER A 152 -21.15 -0.45 0.30
N ALA A 153 -20.03 0.15 0.70
CA ALA A 153 -19.54 1.38 0.10
C ALA A 153 -18.23 1.15 -0.65
N PHE A 154 -18.05 1.85 -1.76
CA PHE A 154 -16.85 1.88 -2.58
C PHE A 154 -16.31 3.31 -2.64
N TYR A 155 -15.05 3.47 -2.26
CA TYR A 155 -14.35 4.75 -2.27
C TYR A 155 -13.08 4.60 -3.09
N ALA A 156 -12.66 5.65 -3.78
CA ALA A 156 -11.37 5.68 -4.46
C ALA A 156 -10.81 7.09 -4.44
N VAL A 157 -9.49 7.23 -4.39
CA VAL A 157 -8.78 8.51 -4.42
C VAL A 157 -7.60 8.39 -5.36
N VAL A 158 -7.43 9.42 -6.18
CA VAL A 158 -6.16 9.64 -6.88
C VAL A 158 -5.30 10.51 -6.00
N ILE A 159 -4.06 10.09 -5.80
CA ILE A 159 -3.05 10.83 -5.04
C ILE A 159 -1.96 11.23 -6.03
N ASP A 160 -1.75 12.54 -6.16
CA ASP A 160 -0.63 13.10 -6.90
C ASP A 160 0.63 12.92 -6.05
N GLU A 161 1.46 11.98 -6.47
CA GLU A 161 2.69 11.60 -5.79
C GLU A 161 3.79 11.43 -6.83
N ASP A 162 4.91 12.10 -6.60
CA ASP A 162 6.11 11.85 -7.38
C ASP A 162 6.85 10.65 -6.77
N PHE A 163 7.17 9.67 -7.60
CA PHE A 163 8.00 8.52 -7.22
C PHE A 163 8.97 8.19 -8.34
N ALA A 164 10.13 7.66 -7.96
CA ALA A 164 11.19 7.26 -8.87
C ALA A 164 11.81 5.95 -8.38
N GLN A 165 12.58 5.28 -9.25
CA GLN A 165 13.40 4.16 -8.81
C GLN A 165 14.34 4.63 -7.70
N CYS A 166 14.28 3.95 -6.56
CA CYS A 166 15.24 4.19 -5.49
C CYS A 166 16.55 3.45 -5.81
N LYS A 167 17.66 4.19 -5.81
CA LYS A 167 19.01 3.63 -6.02
C LYS A 167 19.84 3.56 -4.74
N GLU A 168 19.27 4.04 -3.64
CA GLU A 168 19.92 4.07 -2.34
C GLU A 168 19.49 2.87 -1.50
N GLY A 169 20.42 2.34 -0.71
CA GLY A 169 20.18 1.23 0.18
C GLY A 169 19.60 1.68 1.52
N VAL A 170 18.69 0.90 2.08
CA VAL A 170 18.11 1.16 3.40
C VAL A 170 18.52 0.13 4.43
N LYS A 171 18.37 0.51 5.70
CA LYS A 171 18.51 -0.38 6.85
C LYS A 171 17.14 -0.90 7.27
N VAL A 172 17.10 -2.12 7.78
CA VAL A 172 15.89 -2.75 8.30
C VAL A 172 16.13 -3.38 9.66
N ILE A 173 15.05 -3.64 10.38
CA ILE A 173 15.08 -4.39 11.64
C ILE A 173 14.13 -5.59 11.59
N THR A 174 14.33 -6.56 12.48
CA THR A 174 13.31 -7.56 12.79
C THR A 174 12.25 -6.93 13.68
N SER A 175 10.98 -7.01 13.27
CA SER A 175 9.86 -6.48 14.06
C SER A 175 9.64 -7.31 15.33
N THR A 176 9.43 -6.65 16.48
CA THR A 176 8.91 -7.33 17.69
C THR A 176 7.38 -7.28 17.75
N ILE A 177 6.76 -6.35 17.01
CA ILE A 177 5.31 -6.32 16.84
C ILE A 177 4.86 -7.60 16.12
N PRO A 178 3.87 -8.35 16.61
CA PRO A 178 3.38 -9.55 15.94
C PRO A 178 2.79 -9.28 14.56
N MET A 179 3.07 -10.15 13.60
CA MET A 179 2.43 -10.09 12.29
C MET A 179 0.94 -10.48 12.39
N LYS A 180 0.17 -10.13 11.36
CA LYS A 180 -1.22 -10.58 11.25
C LYS A 180 -1.27 -12.09 11.06
N THR A 181 -2.29 -12.75 11.62
CA THR A 181 -2.52 -14.16 11.32
C THR A 181 -2.78 -14.36 9.82
N PRO A 182 -2.50 -15.55 9.25
CA PRO A 182 -2.54 -15.75 7.80
C PRO A 182 -3.85 -15.33 7.12
N LEU A 183 -5.00 -15.49 7.77
CA LEU A 183 -6.29 -15.04 7.22
C LEU A 183 -6.30 -13.53 6.92
N PHE A 184 -5.80 -12.71 7.85
CA PHE A 184 -5.74 -11.27 7.71
C PHE A 184 -4.52 -10.81 6.90
N ALA A 185 -3.40 -11.52 6.93
CA ALA A 185 -2.22 -11.19 6.13
C ALA A 185 -2.47 -11.41 4.62
N ASN A 186 -3.16 -12.49 4.25
CA ASN A 186 -3.52 -12.82 2.87
C ASN A 186 -4.65 -11.98 2.27
N MET A 187 -5.08 -10.94 2.97
CA MET A 187 -6.16 -10.06 2.60
C MET A 187 -5.67 -8.62 2.74
N LYS A 188 -5.72 -7.83 1.65
CA LYS A 188 -5.33 -6.43 1.75
C LYS A 188 -6.46 -5.63 2.41
N ASN A 189 -6.43 -5.55 3.73
CA ASN A 189 -7.49 -5.03 4.58
C ASN A 189 -7.08 -3.77 5.34
N VAL A 190 -8.04 -3.03 5.91
CA VAL A 190 -7.74 -1.75 6.60
C VAL A 190 -7.24 -1.89 8.05
N ASN A 191 -7.14 -3.11 8.60
CA ASN A 191 -6.62 -3.33 9.95
C ASN A 191 -5.09 -3.21 9.97
N TYR A 192 -4.58 -1.98 9.83
CA TYR A 192 -3.17 -1.67 9.62
C TYR A 192 -2.42 -1.27 10.89
N LEU A 193 -3.06 -1.31 12.06
CA LEU A 193 -2.38 -0.97 13.32
C LEU A 193 -1.08 -1.78 13.54
N PRO A 194 -1.03 -3.12 13.32
CA PRO A 194 0.24 -3.85 13.41
C PRO A 194 1.31 -3.33 12.44
N ASN A 195 0.92 -2.98 11.21
CA ASN A 195 1.83 -2.42 10.20
C ASN A 195 2.37 -1.05 10.64
N VAL A 196 1.50 -0.19 11.17
CA VAL A 196 1.89 1.13 11.69
C VAL A 196 2.87 0.98 12.84
N LEU A 197 2.55 0.16 13.85
CA LEU A 197 3.43 -0.05 15.00
C LEU A 197 4.79 -0.62 14.60
N SER A 198 4.81 -1.57 13.66
CA SER A 198 6.04 -2.18 13.16
C SER A 198 6.89 -1.19 12.34
N LYS A 199 6.26 -0.28 11.60
CA LYS A 199 6.94 0.82 10.91
C LYS A 199 7.53 1.83 11.90
N MET A 200 6.77 2.22 12.92
CA MET A 200 7.24 3.13 13.98
C MET A 200 8.43 2.52 14.75
N GLU A 201 8.36 1.23 15.07
CA GLU A 201 9.47 0.50 15.73
C GLU A 201 10.77 0.57 14.93
N ALA A 202 10.69 0.48 13.59
CA ALA A 202 11.86 0.63 12.72
C ALA A 202 12.38 2.08 12.70
N GLU A 203 11.49 3.06 12.63
CA GLU A 203 11.85 4.48 12.64
C GLU A 203 12.54 4.88 13.95
N ASP A 204 12.06 4.39 15.09
CA ASP A 204 12.65 4.61 16.41
C ASP A 204 14.09 4.06 16.51
N GLN A 205 14.41 3.04 15.69
CA GLN A 205 15.75 2.44 15.60
C GLN A 205 16.58 2.99 14.42
N GLY A 206 16.10 4.04 13.73
CA GLY A 206 16.80 4.64 12.60
C GLY A 206 16.85 3.77 11.34
N ALA A 207 15.95 2.79 11.23
CA ALA A 207 15.76 1.95 10.07
C ALA A 207 14.60 2.45 9.19
N PHE A 208 14.59 2.05 7.92
CA PHE A 208 13.54 2.45 6.99
C PHE A 208 12.23 1.72 7.26
N ALA A 209 12.28 0.41 7.51
CA ALA A 209 11.13 -0.40 7.86
C ALA A 209 11.60 -1.68 8.55
N SER A 210 10.66 -2.45 9.05
CA SER A 210 10.90 -3.75 9.68
C SER A 210 10.64 -4.91 8.71
N ILE A 211 11.06 -6.11 9.11
CA ILE A 211 10.70 -7.39 8.50
C ILE A 211 10.05 -8.24 9.58
N TRP A 212 8.89 -8.81 9.27
CA TRP A 212 8.27 -9.82 10.11
C TRP A 212 8.85 -11.21 9.88
N VAL A 213 8.87 -11.97 10.97
CA VAL A 213 9.17 -13.39 11.02
C VAL A 213 7.93 -14.07 11.57
N ASP A 214 7.52 -15.19 10.97
CA ASP A 214 6.36 -15.93 11.42
C ASP A 214 6.67 -16.76 12.68
N GLU A 215 5.64 -17.41 13.23
CA GLU A 215 5.76 -18.22 14.45
C GLU A 215 6.66 -19.46 14.28
N GLU A 216 6.95 -19.86 13.04
CA GLU A 216 7.83 -20.99 12.70
C GLU A 216 9.29 -20.54 12.46
N GLY A 217 9.57 -19.24 12.56
CA GLY A 217 10.91 -18.68 12.36
C GLY A 217 11.27 -18.37 10.91
N TYR A 218 10.28 -18.42 10.00
CA TYR A 218 10.47 -18.09 8.59
C TYR A 218 10.17 -16.62 8.30
N ILE A 219 10.86 -16.08 7.29
CA ILE A 219 10.64 -14.72 6.84
C ILE A 219 9.23 -14.58 6.26
N ALA A 220 8.53 -13.53 6.68
CA ALA A 220 7.23 -13.15 6.17
C ALA A 220 7.37 -11.96 5.20
N GLU A 221 6.95 -10.77 5.61
CA GLU A 221 6.93 -9.55 4.79
C GLU A 221 7.25 -8.31 5.64
N GLY A 222 7.43 -7.15 5.00
CA GLY A 222 7.51 -5.87 5.70
C GLY A 222 6.11 -5.24 5.92
N PRO A 223 6.03 -4.09 6.62
CA PRO A 223 4.76 -3.43 6.95
C PRO A 223 3.85 -3.11 5.76
N ASN A 224 4.38 -2.94 4.55
CA ASN A 224 3.60 -2.57 3.37
C ASN A 224 4.18 -3.12 2.07
N VAL A 225 5.10 -4.07 2.17
CA VAL A 225 5.99 -4.53 1.09
C VAL A 225 6.33 -6.00 1.27
N ASN A 226 6.49 -6.74 0.18
CA ASN A 226 7.13 -8.05 0.24
C ASN A 226 8.66 -7.87 0.33
N VAL A 227 9.37 -8.97 0.60
CA VAL A 227 10.84 -9.01 0.65
C VAL A 227 11.37 -10.04 -0.34
N GLY A 228 12.58 -9.81 -0.85
CA GLY A 228 13.28 -10.72 -1.74
C GLY A 228 14.76 -10.82 -1.41
N PHE A 229 15.36 -11.97 -1.74
CA PHE A 229 16.72 -12.34 -1.38
C PHE A 229 17.45 -12.89 -2.60
N ILE A 230 18.72 -12.53 -2.75
CA ILE A 230 19.60 -13.10 -3.76
C ILE A 230 20.73 -13.82 -3.05
N THR A 231 20.85 -15.12 -3.31
CA THR A 231 21.92 -15.94 -2.71
C THR A 231 23.28 -15.64 -3.35
N HIS A 232 24.37 -16.08 -2.71
CA HIS A 232 25.71 -16.02 -3.32
C HIS A 232 25.82 -16.84 -4.62
N ASP A 233 24.95 -17.83 -4.80
CA ASP A 233 24.81 -18.62 -6.04
C ASP A 233 23.91 -17.94 -7.10
N LYS A 234 23.55 -16.66 -6.88
CA LYS A 234 22.71 -15.84 -7.77
C LYS A 234 21.31 -16.41 -7.97
N GLU A 235 20.71 -16.99 -6.94
CA GLU A 235 19.33 -17.45 -6.97
C GLU A 235 18.43 -16.41 -6.31
N LEU A 236 17.38 -15.97 -7.01
CA LEU A 236 16.35 -15.09 -6.45
C LEU A 236 15.32 -15.93 -5.69
N ILE A 237 15.10 -15.60 -4.42
CA ILE A 237 14.14 -16.26 -3.55
C ILE A 237 13.22 -15.21 -2.94
N LEU A 238 11.91 -15.40 -3.08
CA LEU A 238 10.89 -14.66 -2.33
C LEU A 238 10.22 -15.62 -1.32
N PRO A 239 9.79 -15.13 -0.14
CA PRO A 239 8.98 -15.93 0.76
C PRO A 239 7.70 -16.47 0.13
N LEU A 240 7.19 -17.60 0.64
CA LEU A 240 5.90 -18.16 0.23
C LEU A 240 4.74 -17.20 0.57
N PHE A 241 3.73 -17.16 -0.30
CA PHE A 241 2.55 -16.29 -0.14
C PHE A 241 1.40 -16.92 0.66
N ASP A 242 1.65 -18.00 1.38
CA ASP A 242 0.64 -18.70 2.19
C ASP A 242 0.32 -17.98 3.50
N LYS A 243 1.28 -17.21 4.04
CA LYS A 243 1.14 -16.45 5.31
C LYS A 243 1.22 -14.94 5.16
N ILE A 244 1.47 -14.44 3.95
CA ILE A 244 1.69 -13.02 3.67
C ILE A 244 0.84 -12.55 2.50
N LEU A 245 0.84 -11.25 2.22
CA LEU A 245 0.12 -10.76 1.06
C LEU A 245 0.81 -11.23 -0.23
N ARG A 246 0.06 -11.87 -1.13
CA ARG A 246 0.48 -12.06 -2.53
C ARG A 246 0.53 -10.71 -3.24
N GLY A 247 1.66 -10.02 -3.14
CA GLY A 247 1.91 -8.72 -3.77
C GLY A 247 1.79 -8.80 -5.30
N CYS A 248 1.10 -7.85 -5.93
CA CYS A 248 1.05 -7.77 -7.39
C CYS A 248 2.46 -7.55 -7.96
N THR A 249 3.20 -6.57 -7.42
CA THR A 249 4.58 -6.28 -7.83
C THR A 249 5.52 -7.48 -7.62
N ALA A 250 5.39 -8.20 -6.50
CA ALA A 250 6.18 -9.40 -6.23
C ALA A 250 5.84 -10.54 -7.20
N ALA A 251 4.56 -10.77 -7.49
CA ALA A 251 4.12 -11.74 -8.47
C ALA A 251 4.64 -11.37 -9.88
N ARG A 252 4.55 -10.09 -10.26
CA ARG A 252 5.04 -9.58 -11.53
C ARG A 252 6.57 -9.69 -11.65
N LEU A 253 7.30 -9.45 -10.56
CA LEU A 253 8.74 -9.66 -10.52
C LEU A 253 9.12 -11.12 -10.79
N LEU A 254 8.40 -12.08 -10.19
CA LEU A 254 8.62 -13.51 -10.44
C LEU A 254 8.35 -13.90 -11.90
N GLU A 255 7.45 -13.21 -12.60
CA GLU A 255 7.21 -13.40 -14.04
C GLU A 255 8.31 -12.78 -14.91
N LEU A 256 8.91 -11.67 -14.48
CA LEU A 256 9.93 -10.94 -15.24
C LEU A 256 11.36 -11.44 -14.99
N ALA A 257 11.68 -11.86 -13.77
CA ALA A 257 13.01 -12.29 -13.35
C ALA A 257 13.62 -13.45 -14.15
N PRO A 258 12.84 -14.41 -14.75
CA PRO A 258 13.39 -15.42 -15.66
C PRO A 258 14.19 -14.83 -16.84
N LYS A 259 13.91 -13.60 -17.28
CA LYS A 259 14.73 -12.91 -18.29
C LYS A 259 16.19 -12.73 -17.85
N LEU A 260 16.44 -12.50 -16.56
CA LEU A 260 17.81 -12.42 -16.03
C LEU A 260 18.47 -13.79 -15.95
N VAL A 261 17.70 -14.86 -15.83
CA VAL A 261 18.22 -16.24 -15.91
C VAL A 261 18.66 -16.56 -17.33
N GLU A 262 17.84 -16.21 -18.33
CA GLU A 262 18.18 -16.36 -19.76
C GLU A 262 19.44 -15.57 -20.14
N GLN A 263 19.65 -14.40 -19.53
CA GLN A 263 20.85 -13.58 -19.70
C GLN A 263 22.07 -14.09 -18.91
N GLY A 264 21.95 -15.16 -18.13
CA GLY A 264 23.01 -15.70 -17.28
C GLY A 264 23.39 -14.81 -16.10
N ARG A 265 22.56 -13.82 -15.76
CA ARG A 265 22.76 -12.92 -14.60
C ARG A 265 22.25 -13.56 -13.31
N LEU A 266 21.08 -14.22 -13.36
CA LEU A 266 20.56 -15.07 -12.30
C LEU A 266 20.74 -16.55 -12.67
N LYS A 267 20.81 -17.42 -11.66
CA LYS A 267 20.85 -18.87 -11.82
C LYS A 267 19.45 -19.49 -11.80
N SER A 268 18.59 -19.02 -10.91
CA SER A 268 17.19 -19.46 -10.80
C SER A 268 16.33 -18.44 -10.07
N VAL A 269 15.01 -18.61 -10.16
CA VAL A 269 13.99 -17.81 -9.47
C VAL A 269 13.01 -18.78 -8.82
N ARG A 270 12.73 -18.62 -7.52
CA ARG A 270 11.73 -19.45 -6.81
C ARG A 270 11.07 -18.70 -5.66
N THR A 271 9.99 -19.28 -5.16
CA THR A 271 9.44 -18.96 -3.84
C THR A 271 9.74 -20.09 -2.88
N ASP A 272 10.22 -19.77 -1.68
CA ASP A 272 10.58 -20.77 -0.68
C ASP A 272 10.51 -20.18 0.74
N ASN A 273 10.50 -21.05 1.75
CA ASN A 273 10.69 -20.60 3.12
C ASN A 273 12.18 -20.28 3.35
N LEU A 274 12.46 -19.13 3.98
CA LEU A 274 13.80 -18.78 4.45
C LEU A 274 13.77 -18.55 5.95
N THR A 275 14.73 -19.11 6.66
CA THR A 275 14.99 -18.73 8.04
C THR A 275 15.68 -17.36 8.10
N VAL A 276 15.63 -16.70 9.26
CA VAL A 276 16.35 -15.43 9.49
C VAL A 276 17.85 -15.56 9.23
N ALA A 277 18.44 -16.70 9.56
CA ALA A 277 19.87 -16.94 9.36
C ALA A 277 20.24 -17.01 7.86
N GLU A 278 19.45 -17.73 7.06
CA GLU A 278 19.64 -17.82 5.61
C GLU A 278 19.42 -16.46 4.94
N ALA A 279 18.35 -15.77 5.35
CA ALA A 279 17.98 -14.47 4.81
C ALA A 279 19.06 -13.41 5.07
N LYS A 280 19.61 -13.34 6.29
CA LYS A 280 20.74 -12.46 6.62
C LYS A 280 22.07 -12.86 5.98
N GLY A 281 22.18 -14.13 5.53
CA GLY A 281 23.32 -14.63 4.77
C GLY A 281 23.20 -14.43 3.26
N ALA A 282 22.17 -13.75 2.79
CA ALA A 282 22.00 -13.43 1.37
C ALA A 282 23.09 -12.46 0.88
N ALA A 283 23.43 -12.56 -0.41
CA ALA A 283 24.35 -11.65 -1.07
C ALA A 283 23.71 -10.27 -1.30
N GLU A 284 22.42 -10.25 -1.63
CA GLU A 284 21.64 -9.02 -1.80
C GLU A 284 20.22 -9.21 -1.23
N MET A 285 19.60 -8.11 -0.81
CA MET A 285 18.25 -8.09 -0.27
C MET A 285 17.47 -6.87 -0.77
N MET A 286 16.15 -7.00 -0.84
CA MET A 286 15.27 -5.92 -1.29
C MET A 286 13.87 -5.99 -0.67
N TYR A 287 13.24 -4.83 -0.52
CA TYR A 287 11.79 -4.74 -0.46
C TYR A 287 11.20 -4.65 -1.88
N ILE A 288 9.97 -5.14 -2.02
CA ILE A 288 9.23 -5.18 -3.27
C ILE A 288 7.80 -4.66 -3.01
N GLY A 289 7.41 -3.55 -3.65
CA GLY A 289 6.09 -2.94 -3.45
C GLY A 289 5.68 -2.00 -4.58
N SER A 290 4.41 -1.59 -4.65
CA SER A 290 3.91 -0.88 -5.85
C SER A 290 4.50 0.52 -6.06
N THR A 291 4.65 1.32 -4.99
CA THR A 291 5.19 2.70 -5.08
C THR A 291 6.71 2.76 -5.04
N LEU A 292 7.35 1.73 -4.48
CA LEU A 292 8.79 1.51 -4.49
C LEU A 292 9.01 0.09 -5.03
N PRO A 293 8.99 -0.09 -6.37
CA PRO A 293 9.03 -1.40 -7.04
C PRO A 293 10.09 -2.33 -6.49
N VAL A 294 11.30 -1.79 -6.32
CA VAL A 294 12.41 -2.42 -5.61
C VAL A 294 13.09 -1.35 -4.76
N LEU A 295 13.30 -1.66 -3.49
CA LEU A 295 14.09 -0.84 -2.57
C LEU A 295 15.22 -1.70 -1.97
N PRO A 296 16.49 -1.44 -2.31
CA PRO A 296 17.61 -2.25 -1.82
C PRO A 296 17.76 -2.19 -0.29
N ILE A 297 18.05 -3.33 0.33
CA ILE A 297 18.34 -3.45 1.77
C ILE A 297 19.83 -3.79 1.92
N ILE A 298 20.55 -2.94 2.65
CA ILE A 298 22.02 -3.06 2.82
C ILE A 298 22.44 -3.46 4.24
N ALA A 299 21.51 -3.37 5.21
CA ALA A 299 21.76 -3.84 6.57
C ALA A 299 20.45 -4.29 7.23
N TRP A 300 20.54 -5.34 8.06
CA TRP A 300 19.45 -5.87 8.87
C TRP A 300 19.93 -6.17 10.30
N ASP A 301 19.29 -5.54 11.30
CA ASP A 301 19.65 -5.65 12.72
C ASP A 301 21.14 -5.36 12.95
N ASP A 302 21.59 -4.21 12.44
CA ASP A 302 22.97 -3.72 12.47
C ASP A 302 24.03 -4.62 11.80
N LYS A 303 23.60 -5.69 11.11
CA LYS A 303 24.48 -6.53 10.29
C LYS A 303 24.36 -6.14 8.82
N LEU A 304 25.50 -5.98 8.16
CA LEU A 304 25.53 -5.72 6.72
C LEU A 304 25.00 -6.92 5.94
N ILE A 305 24.27 -6.64 4.87
CA ILE A 305 23.91 -7.64 3.86
C ILE A 305 25.00 -7.61 2.78
N GLY A 306 25.56 -8.77 2.44
CA GLY A 306 26.71 -8.85 1.53
C GLY A 306 27.87 -7.97 1.98
N ASP A 307 28.27 -7.00 1.15
CA ASP A 307 29.32 -6.03 1.44
C ASP A 307 28.79 -4.68 1.97
N GLY A 308 27.50 -4.59 2.29
CA GLY A 308 26.83 -3.38 2.75
C GLY A 308 26.55 -2.35 1.66
N LYS A 309 26.68 -2.72 0.38
CA LYS A 309 26.35 -1.85 -0.76
C LYS A 309 25.12 -2.36 -1.50
N VAL A 310 24.52 -1.47 -2.29
CA VAL A 310 23.43 -1.83 -3.19
C VAL A 310 23.94 -2.81 -4.24
N GLY A 311 23.28 -3.96 -4.33
CA GLY A 311 23.68 -5.04 -5.23
C GLY A 311 23.23 -4.85 -6.67
N GLU A 312 24.01 -5.37 -7.61
CA GLU A 312 23.79 -5.20 -9.05
C GLU A 312 22.57 -5.98 -9.56
N LEU A 313 22.27 -7.15 -8.98
CA LEU A 313 21.13 -7.96 -9.41
C LEU A 313 19.81 -7.38 -8.88
N THR A 314 19.83 -6.80 -7.69
CA THR A 314 18.73 -6.01 -7.12
C THR A 314 18.39 -4.85 -8.04
N MET A 315 19.39 -4.12 -8.53
CA MET A 315 19.17 -3.02 -9.48
C MET A 315 18.69 -3.52 -10.85
N ALA A 316 19.19 -4.65 -11.33
CA ALA A 316 18.69 -5.26 -12.56
C ALA A 316 17.20 -5.64 -12.47
N LEU A 317 16.76 -6.14 -11.31
CA LEU A 317 15.36 -6.45 -11.03
C LEU A 317 14.51 -5.18 -10.91
N SER A 318 15.08 -4.11 -10.32
CA SER A 318 14.47 -2.77 -10.28
C SER A 318 14.23 -2.22 -11.68
N ASP A 319 15.23 -2.32 -12.55
CA ASP A 319 15.16 -1.86 -13.94
C ASP A 319 14.11 -2.65 -14.73
N LEU A 320 14.06 -3.98 -14.57
CA LEU A 320 13.02 -4.80 -15.22
C LEU A 320 11.60 -4.39 -14.86
N LEU A 321 11.32 -4.15 -13.58
CA LEU A 321 10.00 -3.70 -13.14
C LEU A 321 9.69 -2.30 -13.65
N TRP A 322 10.66 -1.39 -13.58
CA TRP A 322 10.47 -0.02 -14.05
C TRP A 322 10.21 0.06 -15.55
N GLU A 323 10.98 -0.68 -16.34
CA GLU A 323 10.76 -0.83 -17.78
C GLU A 323 9.38 -1.43 -18.08
N ASP A 324 8.92 -2.42 -17.32
CA ASP A 324 7.58 -2.99 -17.48
C ASP A 324 6.47 -1.98 -17.14
N MET A 325 6.68 -1.11 -16.15
CA MET A 325 5.74 -0.03 -15.83
C MET A 325 5.68 1.06 -16.90
N VAL A 326 6.83 1.42 -17.49
CA VAL A 326 6.97 2.51 -18.48
C VAL A 326 6.66 2.06 -19.91
N ALA A 327 7.02 0.83 -20.26
CA ALA A 327 7.01 0.32 -21.63
C ALA A 327 6.53 -1.14 -21.75
N GLY A 328 5.99 -1.72 -20.68
CA GLY A 328 5.39 -3.04 -20.71
C GLY A 328 4.18 -3.12 -21.66
N PRO A 329 3.68 -4.34 -21.91
CA PRO A 329 2.60 -4.57 -22.86
C PRO A 329 1.29 -3.91 -22.40
N GLU A 330 0.41 -3.59 -23.35
CA GLU A 330 -0.92 -2.99 -23.10
C GLU A 330 -1.80 -3.85 -22.17
N THR A 331 -1.53 -5.16 -22.10
CA THR A 331 -2.20 -6.07 -21.16
C THR A 331 -1.91 -5.73 -19.69
N GLN A 332 -0.79 -5.06 -19.42
CA GLN A 332 -0.41 -4.59 -18.08
C GLN A 332 -0.63 -3.09 -17.90
N ARG A 333 -0.78 -2.32 -18.98
CA ARG A 333 -0.85 -0.85 -18.94
C ARG A 333 -2.11 -0.38 -19.61
N ILE A 334 -3.08 0.07 -18.81
CA ILE A 334 -4.36 0.56 -19.33
C ILE A 334 -4.24 2.07 -19.57
N PRO A 335 -4.38 2.55 -20.82
CA PRO A 335 -4.35 3.98 -21.09
C PRO A 335 -5.56 4.66 -20.45
N VAL A 336 -5.30 5.77 -19.76
CA VAL A 336 -6.37 6.59 -19.19
C VAL A 336 -6.81 7.63 -20.23
N PRO A 337 -8.12 7.73 -20.54
CA PRO A 337 -8.63 8.63 -21.58
C PRO A 337 -8.79 10.04 -21.01
N TYR A 338 -7.67 10.73 -20.81
CA TYR A 338 -7.72 12.13 -20.39
C TYR A 338 -8.32 13.00 -21.49
N ALA A 339 -9.18 13.94 -21.07
CA ALA A 339 -9.77 14.95 -21.94
C ALA A 339 -8.81 16.13 -22.15
#